data_AF-A0A839ABW5-F1
#
_entry.id   AF-A0A839ABW5-F1
#
_cell.length_a   1.000
_cell.length_b   1.000
_cell.length_c   1.000
_cell.angle_alpha   90.00
_cell.angle_beta   90.00
_cell.angle_gamma   90.00
#
_symmetry.space_group_name_H-M   'P 1'
#
loop_
_entity.id
_entity.type
_entity.pdbx_description
1 polymer ?
#
loop_
_entity_poly.entity_id
_entity_poly.type
_entity_poly.pdbx_seq_one_letter_code
_entity_poly.pdbx_strand_id
1 'polypeptide(L)'
;MKRARLAAHSGGFASALSAILQSPTQEDGPLQVLVRDNNVDQALRVLKKKLQREGLYRELKRRRAYEKPSEKRAREKGEAVRRARKLARKLAQREGLIAGRNAR
;
A
#
# COMPACT_ATOMS: atom_id res chain seq x y z
N MET A 1 59.99 -33.62 27.18
CA MET A 1 60.08 -33.23 25.76
C MET A 1 58.73 -33.56 25.13
N LYS A 2 57.94 -32.68 24.51
CA LYS A 2 58.22 -31.63 23.54
C LYS A 2 57.15 -30.53 23.68
N ARG A 3 57.58 -29.27 23.64
CA ARG A 3 56.74 -28.10 23.36
C ARG A 3 56.35 -28.10 21.88
N ALA A 4 55.08 -27.89 21.55
CA ALA A 4 54.57 -27.44 20.24
C ALA A 4 53.06 -27.17 20.41
N ARG A 5 52.41 -26.13 19.88
CA ARG A 5 52.77 -24.94 19.12
C ARG A 5 51.55 -24.02 19.27
N LEU A 6 51.78 -22.71 19.39
CA LEU A 6 50.76 -21.69 19.22
C LEU A 6 50.18 -21.74 17.79
N ALA A 7 48.86 -21.56 17.67
CA ALA A 7 48.14 -20.96 16.54
C ALA A 7 46.79 -20.50 17.14
N ALA A 8 46.54 -19.24 17.50
CA ALA A 8 46.50 -18.00 16.73
C ALA A 8 45.29 -17.90 15.77
N HIS A 9 44.52 -16.83 15.96
CA HIS A 9 43.55 -16.17 15.07
C HIS A 9 42.16 -16.83 14.97
N SER A 10 41.19 -16.39 15.78
CA SER A 10 40.31 -15.22 15.54
C SER A 10 39.36 -15.40 14.35
N GLY A 11 38.05 -15.39 14.63
CA GLY A 11 37.02 -15.02 13.66
C GLY A 11 36.21 -16.17 13.08
N GLY A 12 35.32 -16.76 13.89
CA GLY A 12 34.34 -17.75 13.43
C GLY A 12 32.88 -17.42 13.80
N PHE A 13 32.60 -16.21 14.30
CA PHE A 13 31.26 -15.85 14.81
C PHE A 13 30.48 -14.87 13.91
N ALA A 14 31.04 -14.52 12.74
CA ALA A 14 30.54 -13.42 11.90
C ALA A 14 29.77 -13.87 10.65
N SER A 15 29.14 -15.05 10.64
CA SER A 15 28.32 -15.48 9.48
C SER A 15 26.84 -15.71 9.80
N ALA A 16 26.42 -15.68 11.07
CA ALA A 16 25.01 -15.83 11.45
C ALA A 16 24.25 -14.49 11.64
N LEU A 17 24.95 -13.36 11.67
CA LEU A 17 24.35 -12.01 11.77
C LEU A 17 24.19 -11.31 10.41
N SER A 18 24.73 -11.85 9.31
CA SER A 18 24.61 -11.22 7.99
C SER A 18 23.36 -11.65 7.21
N ALA A 19 22.56 -12.59 7.73
CA ALA A 19 21.34 -13.08 7.07
C ALA A 19 20.06 -12.35 7.51
N ILE A 20 20.13 -11.46 8.50
CA ILE A 20 18.98 -10.67 8.99
C ILE A 20 18.79 -9.37 8.19
N LEU A 21 19.79 -8.94 7.40
CA LEU A 21 19.83 -7.61 6.81
C LEU A 21 19.74 -7.53 5.27
N GLN A 22 19.13 -8.52 4.62
CA GLN A 22 18.89 -8.44 3.18
C GLN A 22 17.49 -8.90 2.79
N SER A 23 16.46 -8.33 3.42
CA SER A 23 15.18 -8.18 2.72
C SER A 23 15.37 -7.07 1.67
N PRO A 24 15.23 -7.34 0.37
CA PRO A 24 15.23 -6.26 -0.61
C PRO A 24 14.09 -5.32 -0.24
N THR A 25 14.40 -4.06 0.08
CA THR A 25 13.43 -2.99 0.03
C THR A 25 12.95 -2.98 -1.41
N GLN A 26 11.77 -3.57 -1.64
CA GLN A 26 11.13 -3.57 -2.93
C GLN A 26 10.78 -2.11 -3.18
N GLU A 27 11.67 -1.42 -3.89
CA GLU A 27 11.50 -0.03 -4.28
C GLU A 27 10.11 0.08 -4.93
N ASP A 28 9.19 0.80 -4.28
CA ASP A 28 7.90 1.15 -4.83
C ASP A 28 8.14 2.08 -6.03
N GLY A 29 8.49 1.49 -7.18
CA GLY A 29 8.71 2.20 -8.42
C GLY A 29 7.46 3.02 -8.81
N PRO A 30 7.62 4.14 -9.53
CA PRO A 30 6.49 4.96 -9.94
C PRO A 30 5.48 4.12 -10.71
N LEU A 31 4.18 4.36 -10.48
CA LEU A 31 3.09 3.60 -11.09
C LEU A 31 3.28 3.50 -12.62
N GLN A 32 3.44 2.27 -13.11
CA GLN A 32 3.68 1.99 -14.52
C GLN A 32 2.48 1.31 -15.20
N VAL A 33 2.26 1.66 -16.46
CA VAL A 33 1.30 0.98 -17.35
C VAL A 33 2.02 0.63 -18.64
N LEU A 34 2.11 -0.67 -18.94
CA LEU A 34 2.65 -1.17 -20.20
C LEU A 34 1.62 -0.95 -21.30
N VAL A 35 2.04 -0.33 -22.39
CA VAL A 35 1.22 -0.15 -23.60
C VAL A 35 1.65 -1.23 -24.59
N ARG A 36 0.69 -2.02 -25.08
CA ARG A 36 0.90 -3.00 -26.15
C ARG A 36 0.12 -2.56 -27.38
N ASP A 37 0.66 -2.86 -28.55
CA ASP A 37 -0.01 -2.70 -29.85
C ASP A 37 -0.52 -1.27 -30.14
N ASN A 38 0.27 -0.26 -29.75
CA ASN A 38 -0.06 1.17 -29.90
C ASN A 38 -1.41 1.61 -29.30
N ASN A 39 -1.97 0.83 -28.38
CA ASN A 39 -3.28 1.10 -27.82
C ASN A 39 -3.22 2.08 -26.62
N VAL A 40 -2.93 3.34 -26.96
CA VAL A 40 -2.70 4.41 -25.97
C VAL A 40 -3.96 4.73 -25.16
N ASP A 41 -5.14 4.75 -25.79
CA ASP A 41 -6.39 5.10 -25.10
C ASP A 41 -6.75 4.10 -23.99
N GLN A 42 -6.51 2.81 -24.23
CA GLN A 42 -6.72 1.79 -23.21
C GLN A 42 -5.72 1.92 -22.07
N ALA A 43 -4.45 2.20 -22.38
CA ALA A 43 -3.44 2.45 -21.36
C ALA A 43 -3.81 3.66 -20.48
N LEU A 44 -4.29 4.75 -21.06
CA LEU A 44 -4.77 5.92 -20.32
C LEU A 44 -5.97 5.60 -19.42
N ARG A 45 -6.91 4.77 -19.90
CA ARG A 45 -8.03 4.31 -19.08
C ARG A 45 -7.58 3.44 -17.91
N VAL A 46 -6.63 2.54 -18.13
CA VAL A 46 -6.06 1.69 -17.08
C VAL A 46 -5.29 2.52 -16.06
N LEU A 47 -4.45 3.45 -16.53
CA LEU A 47 -3.70 4.39 -15.70
C LEU A 47 -4.63 5.17 -14.78
N LYS A 48 -5.67 5.81 -15.35
CA LYS A 48 -6.67 6.56 -14.59
C LYS A 48 -7.36 5.70 -13.54
N LYS A 49 -7.69 4.44 -13.85
CA LYS A 49 -8.30 3.50 -12.89
C LYS A 49 -7.33 3.13 -11.77
N LYS A 50 -6.05 2.89 -12.07
CA LYS A 50 -5.03 2.59 -11.04
C LYS A 50 -4.84 3.78 -10.08
N LEU A 51 -4.68 4.99 -10.62
CA LEU A 51 -4.56 6.23 -9.83
C LEU A 51 -5.80 6.51 -8.96
N GLN A 52 -7.00 6.15 -9.44
CA GLN A 52 -8.22 6.24 -8.65
C GLN A 52 -8.29 5.21 -7.51
N ARG A 53 -7.73 4.01 -7.71
CA ARG A 53 -7.67 2.96 -6.68
C ARG A 53 -6.72 3.31 -5.56
N GLU A 54 -5.55 3.84 -5.91
CA GLU A 54 -4.57 4.36 -4.95
C GLU A 54 -5.11 5.59 -4.19
N GLY A 55 -6.09 6.28 -4.77
CA GLY A 55 -6.74 7.43 -4.12
C GLY A 55 -5.93 8.72 -4.24
N LEU A 56 -4.88 8.73 -5.05
CA LEU A 56 -4.00 9.88 -5.29
C LEU A 56 -4.79 11.13 -5.69
N TYR A 57 -5.81 11.02 -6.53
CA TYR A 57 -6.65 12.18 -6.89
C TYR A 57 -7.38 12.80 -5.69
N ARG A 58 -7.81 11.99 -4.73
CA ARG A 58 -8.48 12.47 -3.52
C ARG A 58 -7.48 13.16 -2.60
N GLU A 59 -6.30 12.59 -2.49
CA GLU A 59 -5.22 13.14 -1.70
C GLU A 59 -4.69 14.45 -2.28
N LEU A 60 -4.44 14.49 -3.59
CA LEU A 60 -4.07 15.70 -4.31
C LEU A 60 -5.10 16.80 -4.10
N LYS A 61 -6.40 16.50 -4.18
CA LYS A 61 -7.46 17.49 -3.93
C LYS A 61 -7.47 17.99 -2.48
N ARG A 62 -7.22 17.11 -1.50
CA ARG A 62 -7.18 17.46 -0.07
C ARG A 62 -5.95 18.28 0.30
N ARG A 63 -4.82 18.07 -0.37
CA ARG A 63 -3.54 18.75 -0.10
C ARG A 63 -3.38 20.10 -0.81
N ARG A 64 -4.36 20.53 -1.63
CA ARG A 64 -4.31 21.82 -2.36
C ARG A 64 -4.29 23.05 -1.44
N ALA A 65 -4.87 22.94 -0.25
CA ALA A 65 -4.94 24.03 0.72
C ALA A 65 -4.60 23.49 2.11
N TYR A 66 -4.07 24.37 2.97
CA TYR A 66 -3.86 24.04 4.37
C TYR A 66 -5.22 23.82 5.05
N GLU A 67 -5.40 22.64 5.62
CA GLU A 67 -6.59 22.28 6.41
C GLU A 67 -6.21 22.32 7.89
N LYS A 68 -7.01 23.04 8.69
CA LYS A 68 -6.74 23.15 10.11
C LYS A 68 -6.82 21.76 10.77
N PRO A 69 -5.94 21.42 11.72
CA PRO A 69 -5.91 20.09 12.33
C PRO A 69 -7.24 19.68 12.99
N SER A 70 -8.02 20.63 13.52
CA SER A 70 -9.37 20.38 14.04
C SER A 70 -10.35 19.93 12.96
N GLU A 71 -10.30 20.54 11.78
CA GLU A 71 -11.17 20.24 10.63
C GLU A 71 -10.80 18.89 10.01
N LYS A 72 -9.49 18.61 9.92
CA LYS A 72 -8.96 17.32 9.48
C LYS A 72 -9.52 16.17 10.35
N ARG A 73 -9.48 16.32 11.68
CA ARG A 73 -10.03 15.32 12.63
C ARG A 73 -11.55 15.13 12.47
N ALA A 74 -12.31 16.21 12.30
CA ALA A 74 -13.76 16.14 12.11
C ALA A 74 -14.12 15.41 10.81
N ARG A 75 -13.40 15.69 9.72
CA ARG A 75 -13.58 15.01 8.44
C ARG A 75 -13.23 13.53 8.51
N GLU A 76 -12.09 13.19 9.11
CA GLU A 76 -11.64 11.79 9.25
C GLU A 76 -12.68 10.94 10.01
N LYS A 77 -13.20 11.47 11.12
CA LYS A 77 -14.29 10.84 11.88
C LYS A 77 -15.54 10.66 11.02
N GLY A 78 -15.95 11.69 10.30
CA GLY A 78 -17.11 11.61 9.39
C GLY A 78 -16.91 10.61 8.25
N GLU A 79 -15.72 10.54 7.65
CA GLU A 79 -15.40 9.57 6.59
C GLU A 79 -15.32 8.14 7.11
N ALA A 80 -14.81 7.91 8.31
CA ALA A 80 -14.77 6.61 8.95
C ALA A 80 -16.19 6.07 9.17
N VAL A 81 -17.10 6.89 9.71
CA VAL A 81 -18.51 6.52 9.90
C VAL A 81 -19.20 6.23 8.56
N ARG A 82 -18.98 7.06 7.53
CA ARG A 82 -19.53 6.81 6.18
C ARG A 82 -19.00 5.50 5.59
N ARG A 83 -17.70 5.22 5.74
CA ARG A 83 -17.08 3.96 5.28
C ARG A 83 -17.67 2.76 6.00
N ALA A 84 -17.77 2.81 7.33
CA ALA A 84 -18.36 1.74 8.14
C ALA A 84 -19.82 1.44 7.71
N ARG A 85 -20.65 2.47 7.57
CA ARG A 85 -22.05 2.32 7.08
C ARG A 85 -22.10 1.70 5.69
N LYS A 86 -21.20 2.09 4.79
CA LYS A 86 -21.13 1.53 3.43
C LYS A 86 -20.71 0.06 3.44
N LEU A 87 -19.75 -0.32 4.30
CA LEU A 87 -19.31 -1.71 4.44
C LEU A 87 -20.41 -2.59 5.02
N ALA A 88 -21.08 -2.14 6.09
CA ALA A 88 -22.22 -2.84 6.68
C ALA A 88 -23.35 -3.06 5.65
N ARG A 89 -23.67 -2.03 4.86
CA ARG A 89 -24.67 -2.15 3.78
C ARG A 89 -24.25 -3.17 2.72
N LYS A 90 -22.99 -3.19 2.31
CA LYS A 90 -22.47 -4.16 1.33
C LYS A 90 -22.48 -5.59 1.88
N LEU A 91 -22.18 -5.75 3.16
CA LEU A 91 -22.21 -7.05 3.84
C LEU A 91 -23.64 -7.59 3.90
N ALA A 92 -24.59 -6.78 4.34
CA ALA A 92 -26.00 -7.14 4.39
C ALA A 92 -26.60 -7.46 2.99
N GLN A 93 -26.10 -6.82 1.93
CA GLN A 93 -26.47 -7.16 0.56
C GLN A 93 -25.88 -8.52 0.11
N ARG A 94 -24.65 -8.84 0.53
CA ARG A 94 -24.01 -10.13 0.24
C ARG A 94 -24.70 -11.28 0.98
N GLU A 95 -25.13 -11.02 2.21
CA GLU A 95 -25.84 -11.97 3.07
C GLU A 95 -27.35 -12.06 2.73
N GLY A 96 -27.83 -11.35 1.70
CA GLY A 96 -29.20 -11.43 1.21
C GLY A 96 -30.26 -10.73 2.08
N LEU A 97 -29.84 -10.05 3.16
CA LEU A 97 -30.73 -9.35 4.10
C LEU A 97 -31.33 -8.07 3.53
N ILE A 98 -30.74 -7.50 2.48
CA ILE A 98 -31.19 -6.25 1.86
C ILE A 98 -31.10 -6.38 0.34
N ALA A 99 -32.17 -6.03 -0.38
CA ALA A 99 -32.16 -5.96 -1.84
C ALA A 99 -31.09 -4.97 -2.33
N GLY A 100 -30.31 -5.39 -3.33
CA GLY A 100 -29.40 -4.50 -4.06
C GLY A 100 -30.17 -3.29 -4.60
N ARG A 101 -29.55 -2.10 -4.62
CA ARG A 101 -30.14 -0.87 -5.18
C ARG A 101 -30.21 -0.94 -6.72
N ASN A 102 -30.67 -2.04 -7.27
CA ASN A 102 -30.99 -2.19 -8.68
C ASN A 102 -32.50 -2.34 -8.78
N ALA A 103 -33.20 -1.26 -8.41
CA ALA A 103 -34.56 -1.02 -8.84
C ALA A 103 -34.45 0.07 -9.92
N ARG A 104 -34.42 -0.38 -11.18
CA ARG A 104 -34.35 0.38 -12.44
C ARG A 104 -32.97 0.88 -12.85
#